data_AF-A0A820XL12-F1
#
_entry.id   AF-A0A820XL12-F1
#
_cell.length_a   1.000
_cell.length_b   1.000
_cell.length_c   1.000
_cell.angle_alpha   90.00
_cell.angle_beta   90.00
_cell.angle_gamma   90.00
#
_symmetry.space_group_name_H-M   'P 1'
#
loop_
_entity.id
_entity.type
_entity.pdbx_description
1 polymer ?
#
loop_
_entity_poly.entity_id
_entity_poly.type
_entity_poly.pdbx_seq_one_letter_code
_entity_poly.pdbx_strand_id
1 'polypeptide(L)'
;MLFPLCQNVYRAVIRFGLKTLYSENEDFAKQIRSLPALALLPVPDVIPTFDEIKAQFAAEGEPVLKYFEDYYIGVKGRLSRPRKAAKCDILLWNVNDNTIQEQSYVEGEIIQALVGVRKSRRIHQIRQGTRILNIMNEPTITNFEEVMALTHIISLKKS
;
A
#
# COMPACT_ATOMS: atom_id res chain seq x y z
N MET A 1 -1.23 -3.08 4.42
CA MET A 1 0.22 -3.04 4.68
C MET A 1 0.72 -1.74 5.32
N LEU A 2 0.18 -0.56 4.98
CA LEU A 2 0.64 0.74 5.54
C LEU A 2 0.43 0.89 7.06
N PHE A 3 -0.70 0.45 7.60
CA PHE A 3 -1.05 0.63 9.02
C PHE A 3 -0.02 -0.01 10.00
N PRO A 4 0.41 -1.27 9.81
CA PRO A 4 1.50 -1.85 10.60
C PRO A 4 2.82 -1.07 10.55
N LEU A 5 3.18 -0.51 9.39
CA LEU A 5 4.40 0.29 9.24
C LEU A 5 4.31 1.58 10.07
N CYS A 6 3.20 2.31 9.96
CA CYS A 6 2.93 3.50 10.77
C CYS A 6 2.99 3.17 12.28
N GLN A 7 2.41 2.04 12.68
CA GLN A 7 2.41 1.61 14.08
C GLN A 7 3.82 1.28 14.58
N ASN A 8 4.64 0.60 13.78
CA ASN A 8 6.02 0.28 14.12
C ASN A 8 6.89 1.53 14.27
N VAL A 9 6.75 2.49 13.35
CA VAL A 9 7.44 3.79 13.44
C VAL A 9 7.02 4.54 14.70
N TYR A 10 5.72 4.61 14.99
CA TYR A 10 5.23 5.25 16.21
C TYR A 10 5.73 4.56 17.50
N ARG A 11 5.78 3.23 17.52
CA ARG A 11 6.37 2.48 18.64
C ARG A 11 7.86 2.77 18.80
N ALA A 12 8.60 2.99 17.70
CA ALA A 12 9.99 3.40 17.76
C ALA A 12 10.14 4.80 18.41
N VAL A 13 9.29 5.76 18.03
CA VAL A 13 9.25 7.10 18.66
C VAL A 13 9.05 7.00 20.17
N ILE A 14 8.08 6.20 20.62
CA ILE A 14 7.83 5.98 22.05
C ILE A 14 9.04 5.32 22.72
N ARG A 15 9.60 4.27 22.10
CA ARG A 15 10.74 3.52 22.63
C ARG A 15 11.96 4.40 22.88
N PHE A 16 12.18 5.41 22.05
CA PHE A 16 13.30 6.35 22.19
C PHE A 16 12.97 7.59 23.04
N GLY A 17 11.79 7.64 23.68
CA GLY A 17 11.40 8.75 24.55
C GLY A 17 10.97 10.02 23.82
N LEU A 18 10.73 9.95 22.51
CA LEU A 18 10.44 11.10 21.65
C LEU A 18 8.93 11.44 21.57
N LYS A 19 8.10 10.81 22.41
CA LYS A 19 6.63 10.98 22.39
C LYS A 19 6.21 12.44 22.60
N THR A 20 6.83 13.12 23.56
CA THR A 20 6.52 14.53 23.87
C THR A 20 6.89 15.43 22.70
N LEU A 21 8.12 15.30 22.17
CA LEU A 21 8.58 16.04 21.00
C LEU A 21 7.67 15.81 19.77
N TYR A 22 7.25 14.58 19.53
CA TYR A 22 6.29 14.23 18.47
C TYR A 22 4.92 14.88 18.64
N SER A 23 4.48 15.14 19.87
CA SER A 23 3.18 15.77 20.14
C SER A 23 3.25 17.29 20.10
N GLU A 24 4.37 17.88 20.49
CA GLU A 24 4.51 19.33 20.68
C GLU A 24 5.15 20.03 19.48
N ASN A 25 5.92 19.32 18.66
CA ASN A 25 6.58 19.86 17.48
C ASN A 25 5.98 19.25 16.20
N GLU A 26 5.21 20.06 15.47
CA GLU A 26 4.53 19.63 14.25
C GLU A 26 5.51 19.27 13.13
N ASP A 27 6.62 20.00 12.99
CA ASP A 27 7.62 19.76 11.94
C ASP A 27 8.36 18.44 12.17
N PHE A 28 8.71 18.14 13.42
CA PHE A 28 9.23 16.84 13.80
C PHE A 28 8.21 15.73 13.53
N ALA A 29 6.93 15.96 13.84
CA ALA A 29 5.87 14.99 13.54
C ALA A 29 5.72 14.74 12.03
N LYS A 30 5.84 15.78 11.19
CA LYS A 30 5.86 15.66 9.73
C LYS A 30 7.04 14.82 9.25
N GLN A 31 8.24 15.07 9.76
CA GLN A 31 9.43 14.28 9.44
C GLN A 31 9.25 12.80 9.82
N ILE A 32 8.66 12.50 10.97
CA ILE A 32 8.39 11.11 11.37
C ILE A 32 7.34 10.46 10.45
N ARG A 33 6.31 11.20 10.03
CA ARG A 33 5.25 10.70 9.15
C ARG A 33 5.71 10.51 7.70
N SER A 34 6.77 11.18 7.26
CA SER A 34 7.33 10.96 5.92
C SER A 34 7.97 9.57 5.77
N LEU A 35 8.49 8.98 6.85
CA LEU A 35 9.07 7.65 6.84
C LEU A 35 8.10 6.55 6.35
N PRO A 36 6.90 6.36 6.95
CA PRO A 36 5.94 5.40 6.42
C PRO A 36 5.34 5.82 5.08
N ALA A 37 5.35 7.11 4.74
CA ALA A 37 4.86 7.58 3.43
C ALA A 37 5.73 7.07 2.26
N LEU A 38 6.99 6.70 2.50
CA LEU A 38 7.85 6.04 1.51
C LEU A 38 7.24 4.76 0.95
N ALA A 39 6.36 4.08 1.69
CA ALA A 39 5.66 2.89 1.21
C ALA A 39 4.71 3.18 0.02
N LEU A 40 4.38 4.45 -0.23
CA LEU A 40 3.53 4.87 -1.33
C LEU A 40 4.32 5.22 -2.60
N LEU A 41 5.65 5.27 -2.52
CA LEU A 41 6.49 5.56 -3.69
C LEU A 41 6.76 4.30 -4.50
N PRO A 42 7.04 4.43 -5.82
CA PRO A 42 7.65 3.35 -6.58
C PRO A 42 8.93 2.87 -5.91
N VAL A 43 9.14 1.55 -5.85
CA VAL A 43 10.35 0.95 -5.27
C VAL A 43 11.68 1.60 -5.70
N PRO A 44 11.92 1.96 -6.98
CA PRO A 44 13.17 2.61 -7.37
C PRO A 44 13.39 3.98 -6.70
N ASP A 45 12.32 4.67 -6.31
CA ASP A 45 12.37 6.03 -5.77
C ASP A 45 12.51 6.04 -4.23
N VAL A 46 12.19 4.93 -3.56
CA VAL A 46 12.21 4.83 -2.10
C VAL A 46 13.58 5.14 -1.50
N ILE A 47 14.66 4.57 -2.05
CA ILE A 47 16.01 4.75 -1.50
C ILE A 47 16.52 6.19 -1.74
N PRO A 48 16.43 6.76 -2.96
CA PRO A 48 16.76 8.17 -3.20
C PRO A 48 16.01 9.12 -2.27
N THR A 49 14.69 9.00 -2.16
CA THR A 49 13.89 9.89 -1.31
C THR A 49 14.20 9.69 0.18
N PHE A 50 14.53 8.48 0.62
CA PHE A 50 15.00 8.26 1.99
C PHE A 50 16.33 8.98 2.27
N ASP A 51 17.30 8.91 1.35
CA ASP A 51 18.58 9.61 1.50
C ASP A 51 18.38 11.15 1.56
N GLU A 52 17.38 11.70 0.84
CA GLU A 52 16.99 13.13 0.92
C GLU A 52 16.33 13.50 2.25
N ILE A 53 15.36 12.70 2.72
CA ILE A 53 14.71 12.89 4.03
C ILE A 53 15.76 12.86 5.14
N LYS A 54 16.71 11.93 5.06
CA LYS A 54 17.80 11.78 6.02
C LYS A 54 18.68 13.03 6.11
N ALA A 55 18.95 13.70 4.98
CA ALA A 55 19.78 14.90 4.97
C ALA A 55 19.14 16.10 5.69
N GLN A 56 17.81 16.12 5.80
CA GLN A 56 17.04 17.22 6.40
C GLN A 56 16.44 16.85 7.76
N PHE A 57 16.68 15.64 8.24
CA PHE A 57 16.07 15.12 9.46
C PHE A 57 16.63 15.81 10.71
N ALA A 58 15.77 16.11 11.67
CA ALA A 58 16.19 16.67 12.95
C ALA A 58 17.10 15.70 13.70
N ALA A 59 18.16 16.21 14.34
CA ALA A 59 19.16 15.40 15.03
C ALA A 59 18.56 14.57 16.18
N GLU A 60 17.53 15.09 16.82
CA GLU A 60 16.74 14.44 17.88
C GLU A 60 16.05 13.16 17.37
N GLY A 61 15.76 13.11 16.07
CA GLY A 61 15.10 11.99 15.40
C GLY A 61 16.04 10.90 14.89
N GLU A 62 17.35 11.09 14.97
CA GLU A 62 18.37 10.15 14.49
C GLU A 62 18.16 8.70 14.98
N PRO A 63 17.75 8.44 16.24
CA PRO A 63 17.49 7.06 16.68
C PRO A 63 16.36 6.37 15.90
N VAL A 64 15.30 7.12 15.55
CA VAL A 64 14.18 6.60 14.77
C VAL A 64 14.59 6.39 13.31
N LEU A 65 15.34 7.34 12.76
CA LEU A 65 15.83 7.27 11.39
C LEU A 65 16.78 6.08 11.18
N LYS A 66 17.70 5.87 12.13
CA LYS A 66 18.59 4.70 12.15
C LYS A 66 17.82 3.39 12.29
N TYR A 67 16.82 3.34 13.17
CA TYR A 67 15.93 2.18 13.27
C TYR A 67 15.26 1.88 11.92
N PHE A 68 14.73 2.91 11.25
CA PHE A 68 14.07 2.75 9.96
C PHE A 68 15.04 2.28 8.88
N GLU A 69 16.24 2.87 8.82
CA GLU A 69 17.29 2.46 7.89
C GLU A 69 17.69 1.00 8.11
N ASP A 70 17.94 0.58 9.35
CA ASP A 70 18.35 -0.79 9.67
C ASP A 70 17.28 -1.84 9.32
N TYR A 71 16.00 -1.49 9.48
CA TYR A 71 14.89 -2.44 9.33
C TYR A 71 14.29 -2.48 7.93
N TYR A 72 14.12 -1.34 7.27
CA TYR A 72 13.31 -1.24 6.04
C TYR A 72 14.12 -0.86 4.79
N ILE A 73 15.23 -0.13 4.93
CA ILE A 73 16.02 0.35 3.78
C ILE A 73 17.31 -0.46 3.58
N GLY A 74 17.97 -0.85 4.67
CA GLY A 74 19.31 -1.41 4.69
C GLY A 74 20.39 -0.34 4.85
N VAL A 75 21.55 -0.68 5.42
CA VAL A 75 22.62 0.31 5.72
C VAL A 75 23.53 0.51 4.53
N LYS A 76 23.75 1.76 4.09
CA LYS A 76 24.66 2.07 2.97
C LYS A 76 26.06 1.54 3.24
N GLY A 77 26.60 0.73 2.33
CA GLY A 77 27.96 0.21 2.43
C GLY A 77 29.00 1.33 2.32
N ARG A 78 30.11 1.24 3.06
CA ARG A 78 31.26 2.15 2.88
C ARG A 78 32.11 1.66 1.69
N LEU A 79 32.67 2.59 0.91
CA LEU A 79 33.69 2.33 -0.12
C LEU A 79 33.29 1.25 -1.14
N SER A 80 32.41 1.60 -2.08
CA SER A 80 31.89 0.73 -3.15
C SER A 80 31.25 -0.60 -2.71
N ARG A 81 31.08 -0.83 -1.41
CA ARG A 81 30.39 -2.02 -0.90
C ARG A 81 28.88 -1.88 -1.10
N PRO A 82 28.17 -2.97 -1.43
CA PRO A 82 26.72 -2.96 -1.54
C PRO A 82 26.06 -2.60 -0.21
N ARG A 83 24.86 -2.03 -0.27
CA ARG A 83 24.02 -1.74 0.91
C ARG A 83 23.79 -3.06 1.67
N LYS A 84 23.97 -3.05 2.98
CA LYS A 84 23.62 -4.20 3.83
C LYS A 84 22.11 -4.41 3.71
N ALA A 85 21.68 -5.64 3.45
CA ALA A 85 20.26 -5.96 3.30
C ALA A 85 19.43 -5.49 4.51
N ALA A 86 18.26 -4.92 4.22
CA ALA A 86 17.26 -4.59 5.22
C ALA A 86 16.77 -5.87 5.91
N LYS A 87 16.31 -5.76 7.17
CA LYS A 87 15.69 -6.90 7.87
C LYS A 87 14.32 -7.26 7.29
N CYS A 88 13.64 -6.30 6.69
CA CYS A 88 12.37 -6.45 6.02
C CYS A 88 12.54 -6.04 4.55
N ASP A 89 12.24 -6.96 3.63
CA ASP A 89 12.32 -6.69 2.20
C ASP A 89 11.32 -5.61 1.79
N ILE A 90 11.73 -4.71 0.90
CA ILE A 90 10.94 -3.56 0.42
C ILE A 90 9.60 -4.00 -0.18
N LEU A 91 9.59 -5.15 -0.85
CA LEU A 91 8.38 -5.72 -1.45
C LEU A 91 7.31 -6.10 -0.42
N LEU A 92 7.70 -6.35 0.83
CA LEU A 92 6.77 -6.74 1.90
C LEU A 92 6.06 -5.55 2.55
N TRP A 93 6.57 -4.33 2.40
CA TRP A 93 6.00 -3.16 3.06
C TRP A 93 5.64 -2.02 2.12
N ASN A 94 6.14 -2.02 0.88
CA ASN A 94 5.74 -1.09 -0.17
C ASN A 94 4.30 -1.42 -0.65
N VAL A 95 3.43 -0.42 -0.66
CA VAL A 95 2.02 -0.56 -1.07
C VAL A 95 1.85 -0.33 -2.56
N ASN A 96 2.64 0.56 -3.15
CA ASN A 96 2.54 0.95 -4.56
C ASN A 96 2.74 -0.25 -5.51
N ASP A 97 3.78 -1.07 -5.26
CA ASP A 97 4.04 -2.24 -6.10
C ASP A 97 2.98 -3.33 -5.94
N ASN A 98 2.41 -3.49 -4.74
CA ASN A 98 1.30 -4.42 -4.51
C ASN A 98 0.04 -4.00 -5.27
N THR A 99 -0.26 -2.71 -5.31
CA THR A 99 -1.42 -2.19 -6.07
C THR A 99 -1.23 -2.29 -7.59
N ILE A 100 -0.01 -2.08 -8.09
CA ILE A 100 0.29 -2.22 -9.52
C ILE A 100 0.26 -3.69 -9.94
N GLN A 101 0.77 -4.60 -9.10
CA GLN A 101 0.66 -6.03 -9.34
C GLN A 101 -0.80 -6.47 -9.41
N GLU A 102 -1.64 -6.12 -8.42
CA GLU A 102 -3.07 -6.44 -8.42
C GLU A 102 -3.78 -5.93 -9.67
N GLN A 103 -3.50 -4.70 -10.13
CA GLN A 103 -4.07 -4.16 -11.36
C GLN A 103 -3.63 -4.93 -12.61
N SER A 104 -2.34 -5.29 -12.71
CA SER A 104 -1.83 -6.08 -13.84
C SER A 104 -2.42 -7.51 -13.90
N TYR A 105 -2.72 -8.12 -12.74
CA TYR A 105 -3.40 -9.42 -12.69
C TYR A 105 -4.84 -9.32 -13.21
N VAL A 106 -5.56 -8.28 -12.80
CA VAL A 106 -6.95 -8.05 -13.25
C VAL A 106 -6.98 -7.81 -14.76
N GLU A 107 -6.05 -7.01 -15.29
CA GLU A 107 -5.92 -6.81 -16.75
C GLU A 107 -5.54 -8.11 -17.48
N GLY A 108 -4.65 -8.91 -16.91
CA GLY A 108 -4.27 -10.23 -17.44
C GLY A 108 -5.43 -11.21 -17.51
N GLU A 109 -6.28 -11.28 -16.48
CA GLU A 109 -7.48 -12.10 -16.46
C GLU A 109 -8.53 -11.60 -17.46
N ILE A 110 -8.71 -10.29 -17.60
CA ILE A 110 -9.60 -9.71 -18.61
C ILE A 110 -9.10 -10.04 -20.01
N ILE A 111 -7.79 -9.92 -20.28
CA ILE A 111 -7.21 -10.28 -21.57
C ILE A 111 -7.32 -11.79 -21.82
N GLN A 112 -7.04 -12.65 -20.83
CA GLN A 112 -7.23 -14.10 -20.97
C GLN A 112 -8.70 -14.49 -21.15
N ALA A 113 -9.63 -13.84 -20.47
CA ALA A 113 -11.06 -14.06 -20.66
C ALA A 113 -11.48 -13.61 -22.07
N LEU A 114 -11.01 -12.47 -22.55
CA LEU A 114 -11.30 -11.98 -23.90
C LEU A 114 -10.65 -12.85 -25.00
N VAL A 115 -9.45 -13.37 -24.77
CA VAL A 115 -8.75 -14.29 -25.68
C VAL A 115 -9.35 -15.70 -25.62
N GLY A 116 -9.75 -16.17 -24.45
CA GLY A 116 -10.44 -17.45 -24.23
C GLY A 116 -11.86 -17.46 -24.83
N VAL A 117 -12.57 -16.33 -24.76
CA VAL A 117 -13.88 -16.14 -25.42
C VAL A 117 -13.76 -16.16 -26.95
N ARG A 118 -12.60 -15.82 -27.53
CA ARG A 118 -12.36 -15.91 -28.98
C ARG A 118 -12.14 -17.34 -29.50
N LYS A 119 -11.81 -18.32 -28.65
CA LYS A 119 -11.74 -19.75 -29.05
C LYS A 119 -13.09 -20.48 -29.01
N SER A 120 -14.11 -19.91 -28.35
CA SER A 120 -15.45 -20.50 -28.21
C SER A 120 -16.55 -19.84 -29.05
N ARG A 121 -16.26 -19.57 -30.34
CA ARG A 121 -17.31 -19.41 -31.37
C ARG A 121 -17.18 -20.47 -32.45
N ARG A 122 -17.15 -21.74 -32.06
CA ARG A 122 -17.32 -22.84 -33.01
C ARG A 122 -17.86 -24.10 -32.35
N ILE A 123 -19.02 -24.04 -31.70
CA ILE A 123 -19.84 -25.25 -31.55
C ILE A 123 -21.31 -24.88 -31.76
N HIS A 124 -21.81 -25.33 -32.90
CA HIS A 124 -23.21 -25.34 -33.28
C HIS A 124 -23.95 -26.34 -32.38
N GLN A 125 -25.08 -25.92 -31.80
CA GLN A 125 -26.20 -26.73 -31.27
C GLN A 125 -25.89 -27.97 -30.42
N ILE A 126 -26.43 -28.01 -29.19
CA ILE A 126 -27.38 -29.06 -28.74
C ILE A 126 -28.19 -28.56 -27.51
N ARG A 127 -29.51 -28.49 -27.76
CA ARG A 127 -30.73 -28.54 -26.93
C ARG A 127 -30.66 -28.66 -25.39
N GLN A 128 -31.38 -27.71 -24.76
CA GLN A 128 -32.52 -27.85 -23.81
C GLN A 128 -32.33 -28.60 -22.47
N GLY A 129 -32.70 -27.94 -21.36
CA GLY A 129 -33.16 -28.64 -20.14
C GLY A 129 -32.96 -27.93 -18.79
N THR A 130 -33.82 -26.97 -18.47
CA THR A 130 -34.48 -26.75 -17.16
C THR A 130 -33.68 -26.90 -15.84
N ARG A 131 -33.63 -25.84 -15.00
CA ARG A 131 -34.43 -25.67 -13.75
C ARG A 131 -33.84 -24.56 -12.85
N ILE A 132 -34.70 -23.61 -12.45
CA ILE A 132 -34.44 -22.48 -11.55
C ILE A 132 -34.58 -22.93 -10.08
N LEU A 133 -33.76 -22.40 -9.16
CA LEU A 133 -34.17 -21.66 -7.93
C LEU A 133 -33.01 -21.46 -6.93
N ASN A 134 -32.82 -20.19 -6.53
CA ASN A 134 -32.50 -19.60 -5.21
C ASN A 134 -31.69 -20.42 -4.18
N ILE A 135 -30.74 -19.82 -3.45
CA ILE A 135 -31.03 -19.07 -2.22
C ILE A 135 -29.95 -17.99 -1.95
N MET A 136 -30.45 -16.80 -1.59
CA MET A 136 -29.74 -15.64 -1.06
C MET A 136 -28.97 -15.96 0.23
N ASN A 137 -27.80 -15.34 0.42
CA ASN A 137 -27.37 -14.86 1.74
C ASN A 137 -26.23 -13.83 1.60
N GLU A 138 -26.62 -12.59 1.31
CA GLU A 138 -26.03 -11.40 1.93
C GLU A 138 -26.95 -10.99 3.11
N PRO A 139 -26.64 -10.04 4.02
CA PRO A 139 -25.46 -9.15 4.10
C PRO A 139 -24.91 -8.99 5.55
N THR A 140 -23.81 -8.25 5.72
CA THR A 140 -23.74 -7.26 6.82
C THR A 140 -22.91 -6.06 6.37
N ILE A 141 -23.59 -5.11 5.74
CA ILE A 141 -23.21 -3.70 5.78
C ILE A 141 -23.63 -3.19 7.15
N THR A 142 -22.67 -2.76 7.95
CA THR A 142 -22.89 -1.85 9.09
C THR A 142 -22.05 -0.61 8.78
N ASN A 143 -22.46 0.22 7.82
CA ASN A 143 -23.31 1.37 8.12
C ASN A 143 -24.14 1.80 6.91
N PHE A 144 -25.43 2.06 7.15
CA PHE A 144 -26.48 2.21 6.15
C PHE A 144 -26.60 3.62 5.55
N GLU A 145 -26.11 4.66 6.24
CA GLU A 145 -26.28 6.05 5.78
C GLU A 145 -25.14 6.53 4.84
N GLU A 146 -23.91 6.04 5.01
CA GLU A 146 -22.75 6.42 4.17
C GLU A 146 -22.84 5.87 2.74
N VAL A 147 -23.44 4.69 2.56
CA VAL A 147 -23.67 4.08 1.24
C VAL A 147 -24.73 4.86 0.45
N MET A 148 -25.71 5.46 1.14
CA MET A 148 -26.75 6.31 0.53
C MET A 148 -26.22 7.71 0.14
N ALA A 149 -25.22 8.25 0.84
CA ALA A 149 -24.60 9.54 0.48
C ALA A 149 -23.73 9.45 -0.78
N LEU A 150 -22.99 8.35 -0.96
CA LEU A 150 -22.09 8.18 -2.11
C LEU A 150 -22.82 7.81 -3.40
N THR A 151 -23.96 7.12 -3.31
CA THR A 151 -24.76 6.74 -4.49
C THR A 151 -25.50 7.94 -5.11
N HIS A 152 -25.94 8.91 -4.30
CA HIS A 152 -26.61 10.11 -4.82
C HIS A 152 -25.64 11.11 -5.49
N ILE A 153 -24.41 11.24 -4.99
CA ILE A 153 -23.36 12.13 -5.55
C ILE A 153 -22.87 11.61 -6.92
N ILE A 154 -22.77 10.29 -7.09
CA ILE A 154 -22.32 9.67 -8.34
C ILE A 154 -23.40 9.77 -9.44
N SER A 155 -24.69 9.79 -9.07
CA SER A 155 -25.81 9.91 -10.03
C SER A 155 -25.99 11.32 -10.61
N LEU A 156 -25.51 12.38 -9.96
CA LEU A 156 -25.71 13.77 -10.43
C LEU A 156 -24.59 14.31 -11.33
N LYS A 157 -23.47 13.58 -11.49
CA LYS A 157 -22.34 13.99 -12.36
C LYS A 157 -22.35 13.33 -13.75
N LYS A 158 -23.43 12.63 -14.11
CA LYS A 158 -23.58 11.90 -15.38
C LYS A 158 -24.66 12.46 -16.32
N SER A 159 -25.12 13.69 -16.12
CA SER A 159 -25.89 14.45 -17.12
C SER A 159 -25.06 15.59 -17.68
#